data_AF-A0A1H6W651-F1
#
_entry.id   AF-A0A1H6W651-F1
#
_cell.length_a   1.000
_cell.length_b   1.000
_cell.length_c   1.000
_cell.angle_alpha   90.00
_cell.angle_beta   90.00
_cell.angle_gamma   90.00
#
_symmetry.space_group_name_H-M   'P 1'
#
loop_
_entity.id
_entity.type
_entity.pdbx_description
1 polymer ?
#
loop_
_entity_poly.entity_id
_entity_poly.type
_entity_poly.pdbx_seq_one_letter_code
_entity_poly.pdbx_strand_id
1 'polypeptide(L)'
;MKAIFLKYISVALASTLKFFGGPITGVILNLTWIETAICSIAGMMFSVLVVTYVGKVIQALLKKYRKNTPKRFSKTNRIAVRIWKKFGIIGIALLTPPLFTPIFGTALAVAFRVPRGSIFLWMTLSALGWGFFISYIAHKMTFIQEWIK
;
A
#
# COMPACT_ATOMS: atom_id res chain seq x y z
N MET A 1 1.94 -19.08 -22.74
CA MET A 1 2.87 -18.52 -21.73
C MET A 1 2.81 -16.99 -21.62
N LYS A 2 2.98 -16.21 -22.69
CA LYS A 2 2.94 -14.73 -22.62
C LYS A 2 1.64 -14.15 -22.04
N ALA A 3 0.48 -14.73 -22.36
CA ALA A 3 -0.82 -14.23 -21.90
C ALA A 3 -1.05 -14.37 -20.37
N ILE A 4 -0.59 -15.45 -19.75
CA ILE A 4 -0.74 -15.67 -18.30
C ILE A 4 0.15 -14.71 -17.50
N PHE A 5 1.38 -14.50 -17.97
CA PHE A 5 2.31 -13.55 -17.36
C PHE A 5 1.79 -12.11 -17.39
N LEU A 6 1.16 -11.71 -18.50
CA LEU A 6 0.50 -10.40 -18.61
C LEU A 6 -0.65 -10.24 -17.61
N LYS A 7 -1.40 -11.31 -17.32
CA LYS A 7 -2.47 -11.26 -16.31
C LYS A 7 -1.91 -10.96 -14.92
N TYR A 8 -0.85 -11.65 -14.50
CA TYR A 8 -0.22 -11.41 -13.19
C TYR A 8 0.35 -10.00 -13.07
N ILE A 9 0.98 -9.49 -14.14
CA ILE A 9 1.50 -8.11 -14.17
C ILE A 9 0.36 -7.10 -14.03
N SER A 10 -0.73 -7.28 -14.76
CA SER A 10 -1.88 -6.37 -14.67
C SER A 10 -2.46 -6.31 -13.26
N VAL A 11 -2.58 -7.45 -12.58
CA VAL A 11 -3.03 -7.51 -11.18
C VAL A 11 -2.06 -6.79 -10.24
N ALA A 12 -0.76 -7.07 -10.39
CA ALA A 12 0.26 -6.42 -9.57
C ALA A 12 0.27 -4.90 -9.77
N LEU A 13 0.22 -4.43 -11.02
CA LEU A 13 0.17 -3.00 -11.35
C LEU A 13 -1.10 -2.32 -10.82
N ALA A 14 -2.25 -2.99 -10.90
CA ALA A 14 -3.50 -2.47 -10.35
C ALA A 14 -3.41 -2.28 -8.82
N SER A 15 -2.86 -3.27 -8.10
CA SER A 15 -2.64 -3.17 -6.64
C SER A 15 -1.59 -2.16 -6.23
N THR A 16 -0.66 -1.83 -7.12
CA THR A 16 0.41 -0.85 -6.89
C THR A 16 -0.19 0.54 -6.60
N LEU A 17 -1.21 0.94 -7.38
CA LEU A 17 -1.87 2.25 -7.24
C LEU A 17 -2.95 2.25 -6.16
N LYS A 18 -3.80 1.21 -6.13
CA LYS A 18 -4.87 1.06 -5.15
C LYS A 18 -4.98 -0.42 -4.81
N PHE A 19 -4.87 -0.78 -3.53
CA PHE A 19 -4.79 -2.18 -3.11
C PHE A 19 -5.93 -3.05 -3.67
N PHE A 20 -7.16 -2.53 -3.65
CA PHE A 20 -8.37 -3.15 -4.21
C PHE A 20 -8.31 -3.44 -5.71
N GLY A 21 -7.45 -2.75 -6.47
CA GLY A 21 -7.29 -2.96 -7.90
C GLY A 21 -6.85 -4.38 -8.23
N GLY A 22 -6.00 -5.01 -7.42
CA GLY A 22 -5.56 -6.39 -7.65
C GLY A 22 -6.68 -7.41 -7.50
N PRO A 23 -7.40 -7.45 -6.36
CA PRO A 23 -8.54 -8.35 -6.19
C PRO A 23 -9.60 -8.21 -7.29
N ILE A 24 -9.94 -6.98 -7.69
CA ILE A 24 -10.90 -6.71 -8.77
C ILE A 24 -10.38 -7.25 -10.11
N THR A 25 -9.14 -6.91 -10.48
CA THR A 25 -8.54 -7.39 -11.73
C THR A 25 -8.31 -8.90 -11.75
N GLY A 26 -8.03 -9.52 -10.60
CA GLY A 26 -7.92 -10.97 -10.46
C GLY A 26 -9.21 -11.69 -10.81
N VAL A 27 -10.35 -11.18 -10.33
CA VAL A 27 -11.69 -11.69 -10.68
C VAL A 27 -11.96 -11.53 -12.17
N ILE A 28 -11.71 -10.34 -12.75
CA ILE A 28 -11.93 -10.07 -14.18
C ILE A 28 -11.09 -11.01 -15.05
N LEU A 29 -9.85 -11.28 -14.66
CA LEU A 29 -8.91 -12.10 -15.42
C LEU A 29 -9.07 -13.61 -15.18
N ASN A 30 -10.06 -14.02 -14.36
CA ASN A 30 -10.34 -15.39 -13.94
C ASN A 30 -9.12 -16.09 -13.32
N LEU A 31 -8.42 -15.37 -12.46
CA LEU A 31 -7.32 -15.91 -11.66
C LEU A 31 -7.87 -16.63 -10.41
N THR A 32 -7.06 -17.50 -9.81
CA THR A 32 -7.43 -18.07 -8.51
C THR A 32 -7.30 -17.02 -7.41
N TRP A 33 -8.03 -17.21 -6.31
CA TRP A 33 -7.98 -16.30 -5.17
C TRP A 33 -6.57 -16.21 -4.55
N ILE A 34 -5.81 -17.32 -4.57
CA ILE A 34 -4.43 -17.39 -4.05
C ILE A 34 -3.48 -16.59 -4.94
N GLU A 35 -3.53 -16.83 -6.26
CA GLU A 35 -2.70 -16.09 -7.23
C GLU A 35 -2.97 -14.60 -7.16
N THR A 36 -4.24 -14.23 -7.05
CA THR A 36 -4.67 -12.83 -6.90
C THR A 36 -4.13 -12.22 -5.61
N ALA A 37 -4.19 -12.95 -4.48
CA ALA A 37 -3.67 -12.47 -3.21
C ALA A 37 -2.16 -12.23 -3.30
N ILE A 38 -1.40 -13.20 -3.83
CA ILE A 38 0.06 -13.11 -3.98
C ILE A 38 0.44 -11.94 -4.90
N CYS A 39 -0.21 -11.80 -6.06
CA CYS A 39 0.04 -10.69 -6.97
C CYS A 39 -0.30 -9.33 -6.34
N SER A 40 -1.38 -9.26 -5.56
CA SER A 40 -1.79 -8.02 -4.87
C SER A 40 -0.80 -7.62 -3.78
N ILE A 41 -0.31 -8.60 -3.00
CA ILE A 41 0.72 -8.41 -1.98
C ILE A 41 2.02 -7.95 -2.64
N ALA A 42 2.43 -8.59 -3.74
CA ALA A 42 3.63 -8.22 -4.49
C ALA A 42 3.55 -6.79 -5.03
N GLY A 43 2.42 -6.42 -5.66
CA GLY A 43 2.18 -5.06 -6.17
C GLY A 43 2.21 -4.01 -5.05
N MET A 44 1.57 -4.28 -3.91
CA MET A 44 1.61 -3.41 -2.75
C MET A 44 3.04 -3.24 -2.21
N MET A 45 3.77 -4.34 -2.02
CA MET A 45 5.13 -4.29 -1.50
C MET A 45 6.10 -3.60 -2.46
N PHE A 46 5.87 -3.70 -3.77
CA PHE A 46 6.60 -2.94 -4.77
C PHE A 46 6.41 -1.43 -4.58
N SER A 47 5.17 -0.96 -4.41
CA SER A 47 4.91 0.46 -4.05
C SER A 47 5.62 0.87 -2.78
N VAL A 48 5.54 0.03 -1.74
CA VAL A 48 6.17 0.30 -0.44
C VAL A 48 7.68 0.45 -0.58
N LEU A 49 8.33 -0.43 -1.35
CA LEU A 49 9.75 -0.34 -1.68
C LEU A 49 10.06 0.99 -2.36
N VAL A 50 9.42 1.26 -3.51
CA VAL A 50 9.67 2.48 -4.30
C VAL A 50 9.51 3.73 -3.44
N VAL A 51 8.41 3.87 -2.71
CA VAL A 51 8.14 5.06 -1.89
C VAL A 51 9.12 5.16 -0.72
N THR A 52 9.54 4.05 -0.11
CA THR A 52 10.50 4.07 1.01
C THR A 52 11.88 4.56 0.57
N TYR A 53 12.35 4.14 -0.62
CA TYR A 53 13.65 4.57 -1.15
C TYR A 53 13.57 5.99 -1.71
N VAL A 54 12.61 6.26 -2.59
CA VAL A 54 12.41 7.57 -3.22
C VAL A 54 12.10 8.63 -2.15
N GLY A 55 11.23 8.32 -1.19
CA GLY A 55 10.86 9.24 -0.12
C GLY A 55 12.06 9.66 0.73
N LYS A 56 13.03 8.77 0.97
CA LYS A 56 14.27 9.13 1.67
C LYS A 56 15.18 10.02 0.83
N VAL A 57 15.31 9.74 -0.47
CA VAL A 57 16.08 10.58 -1.39
C VAL A 57 15.47 11.98 -1.44
N ILE A 58 14.15 12.08 -1.61
CA ILE A 58 13.42 13.35 -1.60
C ILE A 58 13.63 14.08 -0.27
N GLN A 59 13.54 13.40 0.88
CA GLN A 59 13.80 14.01 2.18
C GLN A 59 15.24 14.53 2.31
N ALA A 60 16.23 13.79 1.80
CA ALA A 60 17.63 14.19 1.83
C ALA A 60 17.88 15.42 0.92
N LEU A 61 17.32 15.42 -0.30
CA LEU A 61 17.40 16.54 -1.23
C LEU A 61 16.69 17.77 -0.65
N LEU A 62 15.46 17.62 -0.15
CA LEU A 62 14.75 18.70 0.52
C LEU A 62 15.56 19.24 1.70
N LYS A 63 16.21 18.40 2.50
CA LYS A 63 17.07 18.89 3.59
C LYS A 63 18.29 19.67 3.08
N LYS A 64 18.86 19.29 1.93
CA LYS A 64 20.02 19.94 1.31
C LYS A 64 19.68 21.29 0.66
N TYR A 65 18.53 21.40 0.00
CA TYR A 65 18.15 22.59 -0.78
C TYR A 65 17.23 23.56 -0.03
N ARG A 66 16.73 23.20 1.15
CA ARG A 66 15.77 24.03 1.89
C ARG A 66 16.49 25.05 2.77
N LYS A 67 16.36 26.33 2.39
CA LYS A 67 16.88 27.49 3.15
C LYS A 67 16.09 27.84 4.42
N ASN A 68 14.80 27.49 4.51
CA ASN A 68 13.92 27.85 5.63
C ASN A 68 13.46 26.65 6.47
N THR A 69 13.46 26.80 7.79
CA THR A 69 12.94 25.79 8.71
C THR A 69 11.45 25.53 8.46
N PRO A 70 10.99 24.26 8.36
CA PRO A 70 9.57 23.95 8.21
C PRO A 70 8.78 24.52 9.39
N LYS A 71 7.62 25.14 9.12
CA LYS A 71 6.65 25.52 10.16
C LYS A 71 6.24 24.27 10.93
N ARG A 72 6.80 24.10 12.13
CA ARG A 72 6.58 22.91 12.98
C ARG A 72 5.12 22.75 13.42
N PHE A 73 4.38 23.86 13.47
CA PHE A 73 3.03 23.94 14.03
C PHE A 73 1.94 24.32 12.99
N SER A 74 1.85 23.61 11.86
CA SER A 74 0.66 23.71 10.99
C SER A 74 -0.49 22.84 11.52
N LYS A 75 -1.74 23.19 11.19
CA LYS A 75 -2.92 22.37 11.53
C LYS A 75 -2.78 20.93 11.02
N THR A 76 -2.26 20.77 9.80
CA THR A 76 -2.01 19.47 9.16
C THR A 76 -0.95 18.64 9.89
N ASN A 77 0.15 19.26 10.34
CA ASN A 77 1.17 18.57 11.14
C ASN A 77 0.61 18.08 12.47
N ARG A 78 -0.22 18.89 13.14
CA ARG A 78 -0.83 18.51 14.42
C ARG A 78 -1.76 17.30 14.26
N ILE A 79 -2.53 17.24 13.18
CA ILE A 79 -3.40 16.09 12.88
C ILE A 79 -2.55 14.85 12.61
N ALA A 80 -1.54 14.94 11.76
CA ALA A 80 -0.66 13.82 11.44
C ALA A 80 0.03 13.27 12.70
N VAL A 81 0.58 14.13 13.57
CA VAL A 81 1.22 13.72 14.83
C VAL A 81 0.21 13.09 15.80
N ARG A 82 -1.03 13.57 15.85
CA ARG A 82 -2.08 12.98 16.70
C ARG A 82 -2.44 11.56 16.23
N ILE A 83 -2.58 11.37 14.92
CA ILE A 83 -2.82 10.06 14.31
C ILE A 83 -1.63 9.14 14.60
N TRP A 84 -0.40 9.61 14.41
CA TRP A 84 0.81 8.85 14.71
C TRP A 84 0.90 8.42 16.17
N LYS A 85 0.63 9.32 17.13
CA LYS A 85 0.64 9.00 18.56
C LYS A 85 -0.41 7.96 18.95
N LYS A 86 -1.55 7.92 18.25
CA LYS A 86 -2.65 6.99 18.55
C LYS A 86 -2.49 5.63 17.88
N PHE A 87 -2.01 5.60 16.63
CA PHE A 87 -2.00 4.40 15.79
C PHE A 87 -0.61 3.80 15.56
N GLY A 88 0.45 4.62 15.65
CA GLY A 88 1.83 4.20 15.37
C GLY A 88 2.01 3.61 13.96
N ILE A 89 3.13 2.91 13.76
CA ILE A 89 3.40 2.22 12.48
C ILE A 89 2.42 1.08 12.22
N ILE A 90 1.99 0.37 13.26
CA ILE A 90 1.14 -0.81 13.18
C ILE A 90 -0.24 -0.41 12.66
N GLY A 91 -0.87 0.59 13.27
CA GLY A 91 -2.20 1.04 12.87
C GLY A 91 -2.19 1.72 11.51
N ILE A 92 -1.13 2.46 11.16
CA ILE A 92 -0.99 3.03 9.80
C ILE A 92 -0.87 1.90 8.78
N ALA A 93 0.02 0.92 9.01
CA ALA A 93 0.18 -0.21 8.10
C ALA A 93 -1.11 -1.02 7.95
N LEU A 94 -1.82 -1.30 9.04
CA LEU A 94 -3.06 -2.06 9.05
C LEU A 94 -4.22 -1.32 8.37
N LEU A 95 -4.31 0.00 8.55
CA LEU A 95 -5.29 0.84 7.86
C LEU A 95 -4.88 1.15 6.42
N THR A 96 -3.66 0.80 6.00
CA THR A 96 -3.21 1.09 4.64
C THR A 96 -4.07 0.32 3.62
N PRO A 97 -4.00 -1.00 3.46
CA PRO A 97 -4.75 -1.69 2.40
C PRO A 97 -6.26 -1.32 2.27
N PRO A 98 -7.04 -1.19 3.37
CA PRO A 98 -8.46 -0.86 3.27
C PRO A 98 -8.77 0.64 3.14
N LEU A 99 -7.99 1.53 3.77
CA LEU A 99 -8.35 2.96 3.90
C LEU A 99 -7.35 3.90 3.23
N PHE A 100 -6.06 3.59 3.24
CA PHE A 100 -5.03 4.43 2.61
C PHE A 100 -4.38 3.75 1.39
N THR A 101 -3.94 4.53 0.40
CA THR A 101 -3.13 3.90 -0.65
C THR A 101 -1.80 3.42 -0.05
N PRO A 102 -1.22 2.30 -0.52
CA PRO A 102 0.12 1.86 -0.14
C PRO A 102 1.15 2.99 -0.20
N ILE A 103 0.98 3.88 -1.20
CA ILE A 103 1.78 5.08 -1.40
C ILE A 103 1.64 6.06 -0.23
N PHE A 104 0.41 6.36 0.21
CA PHE A 104 0.18 7.34 1.27
C PHE A 104 0.64 6.82 2.64
N GLY A 105 0.31 5.56 2.98
CA GLY A 105 0.70 4.97 4.27
C GLY A 105 2.21 4.90 4.45
N THR A 106 2.93 4.58 3.38
CA THR A 106 4.40 4.49 3.39
C THR A 106 5.06 5.87 3.37
N ALA A 107 4.54 6.82 2.60
CA ALA A 107 5.00 8.20 2.63
C ALA A 107 4.88 8.80 4.05
N LEU A 108 3.79 8.50 4.76
CA LEU A 108 3.58 8.94 6.14
C LEU A 108 4.59 8.30 7.11
N ALA A 109 4.83 6.99 6.99
CA ALA A 109 5.83 6.29 7.79
C ALA A 109 7.26 6.83 7.55
N VAL A 110 7.60 7.14 6.29
CA VAL A 110 8.87 7.77 5.93
C VAL A 110 8.95 9.20 6.49
N ALA A 111 7.85 9.97 6.46
CA ALA A 111 7.77 11.31 7.05
C ALA A 111 8.02 11.30 8.58
N PHE A 112 7.52 10.28 9.27
CA PHE A 112 7.78 10.07 10.71
C PHE A 112 9.13 9.45 11.04
N ARG A 113 10.01 9.25 10.05
CA ARG A 113 11.36 8.69 10.21
C ARG A 113 11.38 7.28 10.81
N VAL A 114 10.39 6.47 10.49
CA VAL A 114 10.33 5.07 10.91
C VAL A 114 11.49 4.29 10.29
N PRO A 115 12.15 3.39 11.03
CA PRO A 115 13.18 2.52 10.46
C PRO A 115 12.59 1.63 9.34
N ARG A 116 13.36 1.46 8.25
CA ARG A 116 12.91 0.74 7.04
C ARG A 116 12.42 -0.68 7.36
N GLY A 117 13.15 -1.40 8.21
CA GLY A 117 12.80 -2.76 8.60
C GLY A 117 11.41 -2.85 9.22
N SER A 118 11.04 -1.91 10.09
CA SER A 118 9.70 -1.87 10.68
C SER A 118 8.63 -1.51 9.64
N ILE A 119 8.92 -0.58 8.71
CA ILE A 119 7.97 -0.27 7.62
C ILE A 119 7.67 -1.54 6.82
N PHE A 120 8.71 -2.26 6.38
CA PHE A 120 8.53 -3.47 5.60
C PHE A 120 7.81 -4.56 6.39
N LEU A 121 8.24 -4.85 7.62
CA LEU A 121 7.63 -5.89 8.44
C LEU A 121 6.13 -5.64 8.66
N TRP A 122 5.74 -4.44 9.09
CA TRP A 122 4.35 -4.13 9.38
C TRP A 122 3.49 -4.03 8.11
N MET A 123 4.05 -3.49 7.01
CA MET A 123 3.35 -3.41 5.73
C MET A 123 3.16 -4.79 5.12
N THR A 124 4.14 -5.71 5.24
CA THR A 124 4.00 -7.10 4.77
C THR A 124 2.96 -7.85 5.58
N LEU A 125 2.97 -7.76 6.92
CA LEU A 125 1.95 -8.40 7.75
C LEU A 125 0.54 -7.90 7.42
N SER A 126 0.39 -6.59 7.24
CA SER A 126 -0.88 -5.99 6.82
C SER A 126 -1.30 -6.44 5.42
N ALA A 127 -0.37 -6.45 4.46
CA ALA A 127 -0.62 -6.90 3.10
C ALA A 127 -1.04 -8.37 3.05
N LEU A 128 -0.43 -9.23 3.87
CA LEU A 128 -0.83 -10.64 4.00
C LEU A 128 -2.26 -10.74 4.54
N GLY A 129 -2.55 -10.10 5.68
CA GLY A 129 -3.89 -10.15 6.29
C GLY A 129 -4.98 -9.67 5.34
N TRP A 130 -4.82 -8.45 4.78
CA TRP A 130 -5.81 -7.87 3.88
C TRP A 130 -5.81 -8.48 2.49
N GLY A 131 -4.66 -8.92 1.98
CA GLY A 131 -4.53 -9.52 0.66
C GLY A 131 -5.30 -10.82 0.56
N PHE A 132 -5.14 -11.70 1.56
CA PHE A 132 -5.94 -12.92 1.63
C PHE A 132 -7.42 -12.63 1.89
N PHE A 133 -7.73 -11.72 2.83
CA PHE A 133 -9.12 -11.39 3.18
C PHE A 133 -9.90 -10.81 2.00
N ILE A 134 -9.36 -9.79 1.33
CA ILE A 134 -10.04 -9.11 0.20
C ILE A 134 -10.09 -10.01 -1.03
N SER A 135 -9.01 -10.75 -1.33
CA SER A 135 -9.02 -11.66 -2.48
C SER A 135 -10.00 -12.82 -2.29
N TYR A 136 -10.12 -13.33 -1.05
CA TYR A 136 -11.11 -14.34 -0.71
C TYR A 136 -12.53 -13.81 -0.90
N ILE A 137 -12.83 -12.64 -0.34
CA ILE A 137 -14.15 -11.99 -0.47
C ILE A 137 -14.50 -11.75 -1.95
N ALA A 138 -13.57 -11.19 -2.73
CA ALA A 138 -13.78 -10.88 -4.13
C ALA A 138 -14.09 -12.13 -4.97
N HIS A 139 -13.47 -13.28 -4.66
CA HIS A 139 -13.69 -14.52 -5.40
C HIS A 139 -14.88 -15.34 -4.91
N LYS A 140 -15.25 -15.25 -3.62
CA LYS A 140 -16.32 -16.05 -3.03
C LYS A 140 -17.69 -15.38 -3.04
N MET A 141 -17.77 -14.05 -3.01
CA MET A 141 -19.05 -13.35 -3.05
C MET A 141 -19.48 -13.15 -4.50
N THR A 142 -20.45 -13.95 -4.95
CA THR A 142 -21.06 -13.86 -6.30
C THR A 142 -21.63 -12.48 -6.60
N PHE A 143 -22.18 -11.80 -5.59
CA PHE A 143 -22.64 -10.40 -5.68
C PHE A 143 -21.55 -9.43 -6.16
N ILE A 144 -20.30 -9.63 -5.71
CA ILE A 144 -19.17 -8.81 -6.13
C ILE A 144 -18.77 -9.13 -7.58
N GLN A 145 -18.91 -10.40 -7.99
CA GLN A 145 -18.62 -10.81 -9.36
C GLN A 145 -19.62 -10.24 -10.37
N GLU A 146 -20.90 -10.13 -10.00
CA GLU A 146 -21.94 -9.50 -10.83
C GLU A 146 -21.76 -7.97 -10.92
N TRP A 147 -21.28 -7.32 -9.87
CA TRP A 147 -21.01 -5.87 -9.90
C TRP A 147 -19.75 -5.50 -10.69
N ILE A 148 -18.80 -6.42 -10.82
CA ILE A 148 -17.51 -6.20 -11.51
C ILE A 148 -17.57 -6.57 -13.00
N LYS A 149 -18.45 -7.50 -13.40
CA LYS A 149 -18.69 -7.86 -14.81
C LYS A 149 -19.48 -6.80 -15.55
#